data_AF-A0A1H5AK03-F1
#
_entry.id   AF-A0A1H5AK03-F1
#
_cell.length_a   1.000
_cell.length_b   1.000
_cell.length_c   1.000
_cell.angle_alpha   90.00
_cell.angle_beta   90.00
_cell.angle_gamma   90.00
#
_symmetry.space_group_name_H-M   'P 1'
#
loop_
_entity.id
_entity.type
_entity.pdbx_description
1 polymer ?
#
loop_
_entity_poly.entity_id
_entity_poly.type
_entity_poly.pdbx_seq_one_letter_code
_entity_poly.pdbx_strand_id
1 'polypeptide(L)'
;MLEHLRTGDWLTRERVRIIAFTLLAFYALSTVLLFATSNGRVDHFDRPLGTDYSQVWTAGRFVLEGHPEKPFDNAVHERRQQEYFSPTSGFFHWGYPPYFLVVAAFFALFPYALSLVLWQAATLPLYLAAVRRIVPVQDGLLVAAAFPAVIVNIQHGHNGFLSAGLMALALLALERRPVMAGILFGLLAYKPQFGVLIPVALVAGGHWRAIVAAGATIAVMTLGTLWAFGWETWRGFFDMMHYSRVVISEQGATGWYKIQTIFAAVRMWGGSIPLAYGVQAVSTLSCAAIVAWMWLTRADRRLAAAAVMTGALLSTPYALDYDMMLLGPALAFVVAYGLEKGFRPWEKTALAFIWAVPLVARTLALATLVPVGQIAMVAFMAIIFNRALAERAEAGKADERRGLMAEIGAFSVVGAIGFAVDAGLTLLFAKGFGFSGYAARVPAMIIAIVVTWLLNRIWTFRSSEPRLLREFARYGAANLLTAVFNFGIYTLVLWWLSHMGLGLSGSAILVALIAGSGAAAVANFVLSKYFSFASGAIKPEMDKPGITPSAGPM
;
A
#
# COMPACT_ATOMS: atom_id res chain seq x y z
N MET A 1 22.81 15.12 21.27
CA MET A 1 21.57 14.31 21.40
C MET A 1 20.84 14.16 20.07
N LEU A 2 20.40 15.24 19.42
CA LEU A 2 19.66 15.16 18.14
C LEU A 2 20.45 14.47 17.02
N GLU A 3 21.75 14.72 16.89
CA GLU A 3 22.56 14.05 15.86
C GLU A 3 22.64 12.52 16.06
N HIS A 4 22.73 12.07 17.31
CA HIS A 4 22.77 10.65 17.64
C HIS A 4 21.46 9.94 17.29
N LEU A 5 20.32 10.61 17.49
CA LEU A 5 19.01 10.15 17.04
C LEU A 5 18.84 10.23 15.51
N ARG A 6 19.45 11.23 14.87
CA ARG A 6 19.44 11.41 13.41
C ARG A 6 20.21 10.29 12.71
N THR A 7 21.42 9.97 13.14
CA THR A 7 22.20 8.88 12.53
C THR A 7 21.69 7.50 12.94
N GLY A 8 21.08 7.42 14.12
CA GLY A 8 20.66 6.17 14.73
C GLY A 8 21.82 5.36 15.29
N ASP A 9 22.98 5.97 15.52
CA ASP A 9 24.17 5.31 16.08
C ASP A 9 23.95 4.85 17.53
N TRP A 10 22.89 5.36 18.18
CA TRP A 10 22.45 4.90 19.48
C TRP A 10 21.98 3.44 19.47
N LEU A 11 21.53 2.93 18.32
CA LEU A 11 21.01 1.58 18.16
C LEU A 11 22.15 0.57 17.93
N THR A 12 23.08 0.51 18.89
CA THR A 12 24.21 -0.42 18.83
C THR A 12 23.72 -1.85 18.98
N ARG A 13 24.46 -2.81 18.42
CA ARG A 13 24.17 -4.24 18.53
C ARG A 13 24.01 -4.70 19.98
N GLU A 14 24.87 -4.20 20.87
CA GLU A 14 24.82 -4.49 22.32
C GLU A 14 23.51 -4.00 22.94
N ARG A 15 23.11 -2.75 22.70
CA ARG A 15 21.85 -2.20 23.20
C ARG A 15 20.63 -2.96 22.68
N VAL A 16 20.63 -3.31 21.38
CA VAL A 16 19.57 -4.13 20.78
C VAL A 16 19.44 -5.48 21.50
N ARG A 17 20.57 -6.15 21.78
CA ARG A 17 20.57 -7.42 22.53
C ARG A 17 20.06 -7.23 23.96
N ILE A 18 20.55 -6.21 24.69
CA ILE A 18 20.12 -5.93 26.07
C ILE A 18 18.61 -5.68 26.12
N ILE A 19 18.09 -4.85 25.21
CA ILE A 19 16.65 -4.56 25.13
C ILE A 19 15.86 -5.84 24.82
N ALA A 20 16.30 -6.61 23.82
CA ALA A 20 15.61 -7.83 23.41
C ALA A 20 15.62 -8.89 24.53
N PHE A 21 16.75 -9.13 25.18
CA PHE A 21 16.83 -10.07 26.31
C PHE A 21 16.01 -9.59 27.51
N THR A 22 16.04 -8.30 27.84
CA THR A 22 15.21 -7.72 28.91
C THR A 22 13.73 -7.95 28.63
N LEU A 23 13.29 -7.70 27.39
CA LEU A 23 11.90 -7.91 27.00
C LEU A 23 11.51 -9.38 27.01
N LEU A 24 12.36 -10.28 26.50
CA LEU A 24 12.10 -11.72 26.56
C LEU A 24 12.06 -12.25 27.99
N ALA A 25 12.95 -11.77 28.87
CA ALA A 25 12.91 -12.10 30.29
C ALA A 25 11.61 -11.61 30.94
N PHE A 26 11.16 -10.39 30.61
CA PHE A 26 9.86 -9.87 31.03
C PHE A 26 8.69 -10.68 30.48
N TYR A 27 8.74 -11.14 29.22
CA TYR A 27 7.71 -11.99 28.62
C TYR A 27 7.63 -13.35 29.31
N ALA A 28 8.79 -13.96 29.57
CA ALA A 28 8.87 -15.22 30.30
C ALA A 28 8.33 -15.05 31.74
N LEU A 29 8.79 -14.03 32.47
CA LEU A 29 8.34 -13.76 33.83
C LEU A 29 6.83 -13.46 33.89
N SER A 30 6.31 -12.60 33.03
CA SER A 30 4.88 -12.28 32.98
C SER A 30 4.02 -13.50 32.63
N THR A 31 4.50 -14.36 31.73
CA THR A 31 3.81 -15.62 31.39
C THR A 31 3.85 -16.60 32.58
N VAL A 32 5.01 -16.76 33.24
CA VAL A 32 5.15 -17.60 34.43
C VAL A 32 4.24 -17.11 35.55
N LEU A 33 4.20 -15.80 35.82
CA LEU A 33 3.33 -15.21 36.83
C LEU A 33 1.85 -15.41 36.49
N LEU A 34 1.46 -15.26 35.21
CA LEU A 34 0.10 -15.51 34.75
C LEU A 34 -0.34 -16.94 35.07
N PHE A 35 0.49 -17.94 34.77
CA PHE A 35 0.18 -19.34 35.08
C PHE A 35 0.26 -19.64 36.58
N ALA A 36 1.26 -19.11 37.29
CA ALA A 36 1.44 -19.36 38.73
C ALA A 36 0.31 -18.75 39.59
N THR A 37 -0.33 -17.69 39.10
CA THR A 37 -1.49 -17.04 39.76
C THR A 37 -2.84 -17.49 39.21
N SER A 38 -2.85 -18.40 38.23
CA SER A 38 -4.07 -18.92 37.63
C SER A 38 -4.77 -19.93 38.53
N ASN A 39 -6.09 -20.02 38.40
CA ASN A 39 -6.88 -21.08 39.03
C ASN A 39 -7.66 -21.83 37.94
N GLY A 40 -7.22 -23.05 37.64
CA GLY A 40 -7.80 -23.85 36.55
C GLY A 40 -7.52 -23.23 35.17
N ARG A 41 -8.55 -22.71 34.50
CA ARG A 41 -8.46 -22.16 33.14
C ARG A 41 -8.50 -20.62 33.09
N VAL A 42 -8.61 -19.96 34.24
CA VAL A 42 -8.70 -18.50 34.35
C VAL A 42 -7.50 -17.93 35.11
N ASP A 43 -7.17 -16.68 34.80
CA ASP A 43 -6.16 -15.90 35.51
C ASP A 43 -6.69 -15.37 36.86
N HIS A 44 -5.84 -14.65 37.59
CA HIS A 44 -6.19 -14.03 38.87
C HIS A 44 -7.38 -13.05 38.81
N PHE A 45 -7.76 -12.58 37.63
CA PHE A 45 -8.87 -11.65 37.40
C PHE A 45 -10.10 -12.34 36.78
N ASP A 46 -10.22 -13.66 36.90
CA ASP A 46 -11.29 -14.49 36.31
C ASP A 46 -11.39 -14.39 34.77
N ARG A 47 -10.30 -14.03 34.09
CA ARG A 47 -10.26 -14.00 32.62
C ARG A 47 -9.68 -15.31 32.11
N PRO A 48 -10.18 -15.88 31.00
CA PRO A 48 -9.59 -17.08 30.42
C PRO A 48 -8.10 -16.90 30.12
N LEU A 49 -7.27 -17.88 30.47
CA LEU A 49 -5.86 -17.91 30.07
C LEU A 49 -5.77 -17.93 28.55
N GLY A 50 -5.13 -16.95 27.91
CA GLY A 50 -5.24 -16.80 26.46
C GLY A 50 -6.65 -16.32 26.07
N THR A 51 -7.04 -15.16 26.56
CA THR A 51 -8.40 -14.60 26.47
C THR A 51 -9.08 -14.79 25.12
N ASP A 52 -8.49 -14.33 24.03
CA ASP A 52 -9.08 -14.44 22.69
C ASP A 52 -9.00 -15.87 22.09
N TYR A 53 -8.16 -16.75 22.65
CA TYR A 53 -8.13 -18.17 22.29
C TYR A 53 -9.29 -18.96 22.89
N SER A 54 -9.85 -18.51 24.01
CA SER A 54 -10.99 -19.15 24.67
C SER A 54 -12.18 -19.37 23.72
N GLN A 55 -12.48 -18.39 22.87
CA GLN A 55 -13.53 -18.49 21.86
C GLN A 55 -13.16 -19.40 20.69
N VAL A 56 -11.86 -19.52 20.35
CA VAL A 56 -11.41 -20.49 19.33
C VAL A 56 -11.61 -21.91 19.83
N TRP A 57 -11.16 -22.20 21.04
CA TRP A 57 -11.31 -23.54 21.61
C TRP A 57 -12.78 -23.89 21.81
N THR A 58 -13.58 -22.95 22.32
CA THR A 58 -15.03 -23.16 22.53
C THR A 58 -15.78 -23.41 21.21
N ALA A 59 -15.46 -22.64 20.15
CA ALA A 59 -16.02 -22.89 18.82
C ALA A 59 -15.63 -24.29 18.29
N GLY A 60 -14.39 -24.72 18.51
CA GLY A 60 -13.94 -26.06 18.16
C GLY A 60 -14.70 -27.16 18.91
N ARG A 61 -15.03 -26.95 20.20
CA ARG A 61 -15.86 -27.89 20.97
C ARG A 61 -17.26 -28.04 20.38
N PHE A 62 -17.90 -26.96 19.97
CA PHE A 62 -19.19 -27.03 19.28
C PHE A 62 -19.13 -27.85 17.99
N VAL A 63 -18.07 -27.70 17.19
CA VAL A 63 -17.87 -28.49 15.97
C VAL A 63 -17.72 -29.97 16.29
N LEU A 64 -16.92 -30.32 17.30
CA LEU A 64 -16.72 -31.70 17.74
C LEU A 64 -18.00 -32.34 18.32
N GLU A 65 -18.91 -31.53 18.85
CA GLU A 65 -20.23 -31.92 19.35
C GLU A 65 -21.29 -32.02 18.22
N GLY A 66 -20.91 -31.78 16.95
CA GLY A 66 -21.82 -31.83 15.81
C GLY A 66 -22.66 -30.57 15.61
N HIS A 67 -22.24 -29.44 16.17
CA HIS A 67 -22.96 -28.16 16.13
C HIS A 67 -22.12 -26.99 15.61
N PRO A 68 -21.57 -27.06 14.37
CA PRO A 68 -20.70 -26.03 13.81
C PRO A 68 -21.35 -24.64 13.66
N GLU A 69 -22.68 -24.55 13.69
CA GLU A 69 -23.48 -23.31 13.59
C GLU A 69 -23.54 -22.52 14.91
N LYS A 70 -23.46 -23.19 16.07
CA LYS A 70 -23.64 -22.57 17.39
C LYS A 70 -22.61 -21.49 17.78
N PRO A 71 -21.34 -21.51 17.33
CA PRO A 71 -20.39 -20.43 17.62
C PRO A 71 -20.85 -19.06 17.12
N PHE A 72 -21.78 -19.01 16.15
CA PHE A 72 -22.31 -17.77 15.58
C PHE A 72 -23.52 -17.21 16.34
N ASP A 73 -24.06 -17.93 17.33
CA ASP A 73 -25.03 -17.39 18.28
C ASP A 73 -24.27 -16.88 19.52
N ASN A 74 -24.22 -15.56 19.68
CA ASN A 74 -23.47 -14.93 20.76
C ASN A 74 -23.94 -15.38 22.16
N ALA A 75 -25.25 -15.55 22.38
CA ALA A 75 -25.77 -15.91 23.71
C ALA A 75 -25.50 -17.39 24.04
N VAL A 76 -25.56 -18.27 23.03
CA VAL A 76 -25.16 -19.67 23.20
C VAL A 76 -23.65 -19.78 23.40
N HIS A 77 -22.87 -19.03 22.62
CA HIS A 77 -21.42 -19.09 22.70
C HIS A 77 -20.89 -18.49 24.01
N GLU A 78 -21.44 -17.36 24.47
CA GLU A 78 -21.11 -16.76 25.76
C GLU A 78 -21.40 -17.70 26.93
N ARG A 79 -22.60 -18.30 26.98
CA ARG A 79 -22.96 -19.27 28.04
C ARG A 79 -21.98 -20.44 28.06
N ARG A 80 -21.60 -20.97 26.90
CA ARG A 80 -20.65 -22.07 26.83
C ARG A 80 -19.23 -21.66 27.28
N GLN A 81 -18.80 -20.44 26.98
CA GLN A 81 -17.54 -19.92 27.52
C GLN A 81 -17.61 -19.82 29.05
N GLN A 82 -18.70 -19.27 29.60
CA GLN A 82 -18.89 -19.16 31.04
C GLN A 82 -18.90 -20.53 31.75
N GLU A 83 -19.51 -21.56 31.14
CA GLU A 83 -19.49 -22.95 31.60
C GLU A 83 -18.05 -23.53 31.65
N TYR A 84 -17.20 -23.19 30.67
CA TYR A 84 -15.85 -23.74 30.58
C TYR A 84 -14.79 -22.99 31.39
N PHE A 85 -15.02 -21.71 31.69
CA PHE A 85 -14.02 -20.82 32.30
C PHE A 85 -14.48 -20.27 33.64
N SER A 86 -15.38 -19.28 33.63
CA SER A 86 -16.00 -18.72 34.83
C SER A 86 -17.31 -18.00 34.47
N PRO A 87 -18.35 -18.03 35.33
CA PRO A 87 -19.56 -17.23 35.16
C PRO A 87 -19.33 -15.72 35.06
N THR A 88 -18.20 -15.23 35.58
CA THR A 88 -17.81 -13.81 35.56
C THR A 88 -16.85 -13.47 34.41
N SER A 89 -16.41 -14.46 33.64
CA SER A 89 -15.56 -14.22 32.47
C SER A 89 -16.31 -13.37 31.44
N GLY A 90 -15.63 -12.35 30.91
CA GLY A 90 -16.14 -11.56 29.80
C GLY A 90 -16.34 -12.40 28.52
N PHE A 91 -17.21 -11.93 27.63
CA PHE A 91 -17.51 -12.60 26.37
C PHE A 91 -16.46 -12.30 25.28
N PHE A 92 -15.93 -13.36 24.66
CA PHE A 92 -15.08 -13.27 23.48
C PHE A 92 -15.85 -13.81 22.27
N HIS A 93 -16.30 -12.93 21.38
CA HIS A 93 -17.08 -13.34 20.21
C HIS A 93 -16.26 -14.15 19.18
N TRP A 94 -16.94 -15.04 18.44
CA TRP A 94 -16.37 -15.72 17.27
C TRP A 94 -16.67 -14.93 16.00
N GLY A 95 -15.63 -14.42 15.35
CA GLY A 95 -15.76 -13.56 14.16
C GLY A 95 -15.12 -14.14 12.88
N TYR A 96 -14.86 -15.45 12.84
CA TYR A 96 -14.10 -16.06 11.75
C TYR A 96 -14.99 -16.82 10.75
N PRO A 97 -14.60 -16.85 9.46
CA PRO A 97 -15.29 -17.67 8.46
C PRO A 97 -15.30 -19.17 8.82
N PRO A 98 -16.29 -19.95 8.34
CA PRO A 98 -16.46 -21.36 8.73
C PRO A 98 -15.26 -22.26 8.49
N TYR A 99 -14.41 -22.00 7.51
CA TYR A 99 -13.20 -22.80 7.31
C TYR A 99 -12.16 -22.67 8.42
N PHE A 100 -12.23 -21.61 9.26
CA PHE A 100 -11.40 -21.54 10.46
C PHE A 100 -11.92 -22.46 11.59
N LEU A 101 -13.17 -22.92 11.53
CA LEU A 101 -13.71 -23.92 12.46
C LEU A 101 -12.98 -25.26 12.35
N VAL A 102 -12.43 -25.60 11.18
CA VAL A 102 -11.61 -26.83 11.02
C VAL A 102 -10.36 -26.77 11.90
N VAL A 103 -9.69 -25.60 11.91
CA VAL A 103 -8.52 -25.37 12.77
C VAL A 103 -8.93 -25.36 14.23
N ALA A 104 -10.03 -24.68 14.56
CA ALA A 104 -10.58 -24.66 15.91
C ALA A 104 -10.90 -26.07 16.44
N ALA A 105 -11.59 -26.89 15.65
CA ALA A 105 -11.96 -28.26 16.00
C ALA A 105 -10.73 -29.16 16.20
N PHE A 106 -9.72 -29.05 15.32
CA PHE A 106 -8.48 -29.81 15.46
C PHE A 106 -7.79 -29.54 16.79
N PHE A 107 -7.63 -28.26 17.18
CA PHE A 107 -7.01 -27.92 18.45
C PHE A 107 -7.92 -28.25 19.65
N ALA A 108 -9.24 -28.16 19.51
CA ALA A 108 -10.20 -28.51 20.55
C ALA A 108 -10.28 -30.03 20.87
N LEU A 109 -9.56 -30.88 20.14
CA LEU A 109 -9.30 -32.28 20.50
C LEU A 109 -8.45 -32.38 21.78
N PHE A 110 -7.63 -31.37 22.08
CA PHE A 110 -6.76 -31.34 23.25
C PHE A 110 -7.42 -30.60 24.43
N PRO A 111 -7.05 -30.93 25.68
CA PRO A 111 -7.40 -30.12 26.84
C PRO A 111 -6.95 -28.66 26.66
N TYR A 112 -7.75 -27.72 27.17
CA TYR A 112 -7.60 -26.28 26.91
C TYR A 112 -6.16 -25.74 27.00
N ALA A 113 -5.46 -25.97 28.13
CA ALA A 113 -4.11 -25.45 28.33
C ALA A 113 -3.10 -26.01 27.31
N LEU A 114 -3.18 -27.32 27.02
CA LEU A 114 -2.34 -27.95 26.00
C LEU A 114 -2.68 -27.41 24.61
N SER A 115 -3.96 -27.24 24.31
CA SER A 115 -4.46 -26.65 23.06
C SER A 115 -3.87 -25.27 22.81
N LEU A 116 -3.91 -24.39 23.83
CA LEU A 116 -3.33 -23.05 23.77
C LEU A 116 -1.83 -23.09 23.51
N VAL A 117 -1.08 -23.93 24.23
CA VAL A 117 0.37 -24.08 24.05
C VAL A 117 0.69 -24.58 22.64
N LEU A 118 0.01 -25.61 22.16
CA LEU A 118 0.22 -26.17 20.81
C LEU A 118 -0.12 -25.16 19.71
N TRP A 119 -1.20 -24.39 19.88
CA TRP A 119 -1.58 -23.33 18.95
C TRP A 119 -0.49 -22.27 18.81
N GLN A 120 0.03 -21.77 19.93
CA GLN A 120 1.11 -20.78 19.92
C GLN A 120 2.42 -21.39 19.40
N ALA A 121 2.75 -22.61 19.81
CA ALA A 121 3.96 -23.32 19.38
C ALA A 121 3.94 -23.70 17.89
N ALA A 122 2.76 -23.90 17.28
CA ALA A 122 2.63 -24.18 15.86
C ALA A 122 2.79 -22.90 15.00
N THR A 123 2.30 -21.76 15.50
CA THR A 123 2.21 -20.53 14.70
C THR A 123 3.40 -19.59 14.89
N LEU A 124 4.00 -19.52 16.08
CA LEU A 124 5.17 -18.68 16.35
C LEU A 124 6.38 -19.02 15.45
N PRO A 125 6.75 -20.31 15.25
CA PRO A 125 7.85 -20.66 14.35
C PRO A 125 7.62 -20.25 12.91
N LEU A 126 6.37 -20.21 12.44
CA LEU A 126 6.03 -19.75 11.09
C LEU A 126 6.44 -18.27 10.90
N TYR A 127 6.07 -17.42 11.87
CA TYR A 127 6.49 -16.02 11.89
C TYR A 127 8.01 -15.87 11.97
N LEU A 128 8.67 -16.57 12.91
CA LEU A 128 10.12 -16.49 13.09
C LEU A 128 10.89 -16.96 11.84
N ALA A 129 10.43 -18.05 11.21
CA ALA A 129 10.99 -18.55 9.96
C ALA A 129 10.82 -17.57 8.80
N ALA A 130 9.68 -16.86 8.74
CA ALA A 130 9.47 -15.80 7.76
C ALA A 130 10.50 -14.67 7.96
N VAL A 131 10.63 -14.13 9.18
CA VAL A 131 11.59 -13.05 9.47
C VAL A 131 13.03 -13.49 9.20
N ARG A 132 13.44 -14.71 9.59
CA ARG A 132 14.78 -15.24 9.34
C ARG A 132 15.12 -15.36 7.85
N ARG A 133 14.12 -15.59 7.00
CA ARG A 133 14.26 -15.63 5.54
C ARG A 133 14.30 -14.24 4.91
N ILE A 134 13.58 -13.27 5.48
CA ILE A 134 13.60 -11.87 5.01
C ILE A 134 14.95 -11.23 5.32
N VAL A 135 15.42 -11.35 6.57
CA VAL A 135 16.62 -10.68 7.06
C VAL A 135 17.52 -11.69 7.80
N PRO A 136 18.47 -12.35 7.11
CA PRO A 136 19.26 -13.45 7.66
C PRO A 136 20.44 -12.98 8.53
N VAL A 137 20.19 -12.09 9.50
CA VAL A 137 21.21 -11.55 10.41
C VAL A 137 21.28 -12.33 11.72
N GLN A 138 22.46 -12.36 12.35
CA GLN A 138 22.74 -13.20 13.54
C GLN A 138 21.74 -12.99 14.68
N ASP A 139 21.38 -11.74 14.97
CA ASP A 139 20.46 -11.39 16.06
C ASP A 139 19.00 -11.21 15.59
N GLY A 140 18.69 -11.51 14.32
CA GLY A 140 17.38 -11.24 13.73
C GLY A 140 16.25 -12.00 14.40
N LEU A 141 16.47 -13.27 14.77
CA LEU A 141 15.49 -14.09 15.49
C LEU A 141 15.26 -13.59 16.92
N LEU A 142 16.32 -13.14 17.60
CA LEU A 142 16.23 -12.56 18.95
C LEU A 142 15.34 -11.32 18.92
N VAL A 143 15.59 -10.40 17.98
CA VAL A 143 14.80 -9.17 17.81
C VAL A 143 13.36 -9.46 17.37
N ALA A 144 13.16 -10.47 16.51
CA ALA A 144 11.84 -10.89 16.08
C ALA A 144 11.01 -11.49 17.23
N ALA A 145 11.63 -12.32 18.06
CA ALA A 145 10.98 -12.92 19.23
C ALA A 145 10.70 -11.87 20.33
N ALA A 146 11.57 -10.88 20.48
CA ALA A 146 11.40 -9.78 21.42
C ALA A 146 10.43 -8.68 20.94
N PHE A 147 9.89 -8.78 19.71
CA PHE A 147 8.97 -7.78 19.18
C PHE A 147 7.71 -7.69 20.06
N PRO A 148 7.32 -6.52 20.57
CA PRO A 148 6.22 -6.40 21.52
C PRO A 148 4.86 -6.98 21.12
N ALA A 149 4.53 -7.04 19.83
CA ALA A 149 3.29 -7.72 19.41
C ALA A 149 3.30 -9.23 19.72
N VAL A 150 4.49 -9.83 19.94
CA VAL A 150 4.65 -11.23 20.34
C VAL A 150 4.04 -11.48 21.71
N ILE A 151 4.36 -10.67 22.72
CA ILE A 151 3.76 -10.87 24.05
C ILE A 151 2.26 -10.61 24.06
N VAL A 152 1.80 -9.62 23.29
CA VAL A 152 0.35 -9.35 23.12
C VAL A 152 -0.35 -10.59 22.54
N ASN A 153 0.23 -11.22 21.52
CA ASN A 153 -0.31 -12.46 20.95
C ASN A 153 -0.21 -13.65 21.90
N ILE A 154 0.87 -13.78 22.68
CA ILE A 154 1.03 -14.86 23.67
C ILE A 154 -0.04 -14.74 24.77
N GLN A 155 -0.22 -13.56 25.34
CA GLN A 155 -1.17 -13.34 26.44
C GLN A 155 -2.63 -13.53 26.01
N HIS A 156 -2.97 -13.16 24.77
CA HIS A 156 -4.33 -13.36 24.23
C HIS A 156 -4.51 -14.73 23.55
N GLY A 157 -3.44 -15.48 23.29
CA GLY A 157 -3.48 -16.69 22.45
C GLY A 157 -3.93 -16.42 21.01
N HIS A 158 -3.63 -15.23 20.48
CA HIS A 158 -4.18 -14.76 19.21
C HIS A 158 -3.47 -15.33 17.97
N ASN A 159 -4.12 -15.22 16.82
CA ASN A 159 -3.66 -15.72 15.52
C ASN A 159 -2.73 -14.78 14.72
N GLY A 160 -2.15 -13.76 15.35
CA GLY A 160 -1.30 -12.79 14.66
C GLY A 160 -0.03 -13.43 14.06
N PHE A 161 0.55 -14.45 14.74
CA PHE A 161 1.71 -15.18 14.20
C PHE A 161 1.38 -15.88 12.89
N LEU A 162 0.22 -16.52 12.81
CA LEU A 162 -0.26 -17.19 11.60
C LEU A 162 -0.46 -16.18 10.47
N SER A 163 -1.15 -15.05 10.74
CA SER A 163 -1.38 -14.01 9.73
C SER A 163 -0.08 -13.40 9.20
N ALA A 164 0.82 -13.00 10.10
CA ALA A 164 2.09 -12.40 9.74
C ALA A 164 2.98 -13.39 8.98
N GLY A 165 3.04 -14.65 9.42
CA GLY A 165 3.81 -15.70 8.78
C GLY A 165 3.31 -16.04 7.37
N LEU A 166 2.00 -16.28 7.20
CA LEU A 166 1.38 -16.56 5.90
C LEU A 166 1.62 -15.42 4.91
N MET A 167 1.32 -14.19 5.31
CA MET A 167 1.47 -13.01 4.44
C MET A 167 2.94 -12.81 4.02
N ALA A 168 3.87 -12.88 4.97
CA ALA A 168 5.29 -12.67 4.71
C ALA A 168 5.89 -13.76 3.81
N LEU A 169 5.55 -15.04 4.06
CA LEU A 169 6.01 -16.16 3.24
C LEU A 169 5.39 -16.13 1.85
N ALA A 170 4.12 -15.71 1.71
CA ALA A 170 3.49 -15.52 0.42
C ALA A 170 4.22 -14.45 -0.41
N LEU A 171 4.51 -13.29 0.19
CA LEU A 171 5.26 -12.20 -0.45
C LEU A 171 6.69 -12.62 -0.84
N LEU A 172 7.38 -13.39 0.01
CA LEU A 172 8.70 -13.96 -0.32
C LEU A 172 8.66 -14.98 -1.47
N ALA A 173 7.60 -15.79 -1.53
CA ALA A 173 7.45 -16.85 -2.53
C ALA A 173 6.93 -16.34 -3.88
N LEU A 174 6.33 -15.14 -3.91
CA LEU A 174 5.48 -14.66 -5.01
C LEU A 174 6.09 -14.79 -6.40
N GLU A 175 7.37 -14.49 -6.54
CA GLU A 175 8.01 -14.44 -7.86
C GLU A 175 8.58 -15.77 -8.30
N ARG A 176 9.14 -16.53 -7.35
CA ARG A 176 9.79 -17.82 -7.63
C ARG A 176 8.79 -18.97 -7.64
N ARG A 177 7.72 -18.86 -6.85
CA ARG A 177 6.72 -19.90 -6.61
C ARG A 177 5.31 -19.27 -6.50
N PRO A 178 4.80 -18.65 -7.58
CA PRO A 178 3.54 -17.89 -7.53
C PRO A 178 2.34 -18.73 -7.11
N VAL A 179 2.29 -20.03 -7.44
CA VAL A 179 1.21 -20.92 -7.01
C VAL A 179 1.23 -21.10 -5.48
N MET A 180 2.41 -21.35 -4.90
CA MET A 180 2.57 -21.47 -3.44
C MET A 180 2.21 -20.15 -2.74
N ALA A 181 2.64 -19.01 -3.30
CA ALA A 181 2.25 -17.71 -2.77
C ALA A 181 0.74 -17.50 -2.80
N GLY A 182 0.08 -17.88 -3.89
CA GLY A 182 -1.37 -17.86 -3.99
C GLY A 182 -2.05 -18.74 -2.94
N ILE A 183 -1.57 -19.96 -2.71
CA ILE A 183 -2.08 -20.84 -1.64
C ILE A 183 -1.94 -20.16 -0.27
N LEU A 184 -0.76 -19.60 0.05
CA LEU A 184 -0.52 -18.93 1.33
C LEU A 184 -1.41 -17.68 1.51
N PHE A 185 -1.62 -16.88 0.46
CA PHE A 185 -2.58 -15.77 0.47
C PHE A 185 -4.02 -16.27 0.61
N GLY A 186 -4.39 -17.37 -0.04
CA GLY A 186 -5.71 -17.99 0.08
C GLY A 186 -5.97 -18.48 1.51
N LEU A 187 -5.00 -19.12 2.15
CA LEU A 187 -5.08 -19.56 3.54
C LEU A 187 -5.27 -18.39 4.52
N LEU A 188 -4.82 -17.18 4.18
CA LEU A 188 -5.01 -15.99 5.01
C LEU A 188 -6.48 -15.49 5.01
N ALA A 189 -7.34 -16.01 4.14
CA ALA A 189 -8.72 -15.56 4.01
C ALA A 189 -9.53 -15.67 5.32
N TYR A 190 -9.08 -16.44 6.31
CA TYR A 190 -9.70 -16.48 7.64
C TYR A 190 -9.71 -15.11 8.34
N LYS A 191 -8.84 -14.19 7.91
CA LYS A 191 -8.91 -12.76 8.18
C LYS A 191 -9.11 -11.98 6.88
N PRO A 192 -10.34 -11.94 6.34
CA PRO A 192 -10.61 -11.37 5.02
C PRO A 192 -10.20 -9.90 4.91
N GLN A 193 -10.22 -9.16 6.03
CA GLN A 193 -9.83 -7.76 6.08
C GLN A 193 -8.35 -7.50 5.73
N PHE A 194 -7.45 -8.46 5.95
CA PHE A 194 -6.04 -8.34 5.51
C PHE A 194 -5.86 -8.68 4.03
N GLY A 195 -6.90 -9.22 3.40
CA GLY A 195 -6.93 -9.55 1.98
C GLY A 195 -7.11 -8.36 1.04
N VAL A 196 -7.53 -7.18 1.53
CA VAL A 196 -7.96 -6.05 0.69
C VAL A 196 -6.89 -5.58 -0.29
N LEU A 197 -5.64 -5.45 0.15
CA LEU A 197 -4.54 -4.96 -0.70
C LEU A 197 -3.84 -6.05 -1.51
N ILE A 198 -4.09 -7.33 -1.22
CA ILE A 198 -3.43 -8.44 -1.91
C ILE A 198 -3.82 -8.45 -3.41
N PRO A 199 -5.10 -8.43 -3.81
CA PRO A 199 -5.47 -8.34 -5.23
C PRO A 199 -4.88 -7.12 -5.93
N VAL A 200 -4.82 -5.96 -5.26
CA VAL A 200 -4.22 -4.75 -5.82
C VAL A 200 -2.76 -4.98 -6.18
N ALA A 201 -1.96 -5.52 -5.24
CA ALA A 201 -0.57 -5.85 -5.47
C ALA A 201 -0.38 -6.89 -6.58
N LEU A 202 -1.18 -7.98 -6.55
CA LEU A 202 -1.06 -9.07 -7.51
C LEU A 202 -1.45 -8.65 -8.94
N VAL A 203 -2.52 -7.87 -9.09
CA VAL A 203 -2.96 -7.35 -10.40
C VAL A 203 -1.94 -6.34 -10.94
N ALA A 204 -1.52 -5.37 -10.11
CA ALA A 204 -0.52 -4.38 -10.49
C ALA A 204 0.84 -5.01 -10.86
N GLY A 205 1.22 -6.08 -10.17
CA GLY A 205 2.44 -6.85 -10.44
C GLY A 205 2.31 -7.91 -11.54
N GLY A 206 1.11 -8.14 -12.09
CA GLY A 206 0.86 -9.17 -13.12
C GLY A 206 0.98 -10.62 -12.64
N HIS A 207 0.75 -10.88 -11.35
CA HIS A 207 0.90 -12.20 -10.72
C HIS A 207 -0.35 -13.09 -10.85
N TRP A 208 -0.84 -13.29 -12.08
CA TRP A 208 -2.09 -14.02 -12.37
C TRP A 208 -2.12 -15.46 -11.81
N ARG A 209 -0.99 -16.17 -11.85
CA ARG A 209 -0.89 -17.53 -11.30
C ARG A 209 -1.14 -17.57 -9.78
N ALA A 210 -0.70 -16.54 -9.06
CA ALA A 210 -0.96 -16.42 -7.63
C ALA A 210 -2.43 -16.09 -7.36
N ILE A 211 -3.05 -15.23 -8.18
CA ILE A 211 -4.48 -14.91 -8.09
C ILE A 211 -5.33 -16.17 -8.27
N VAL A 212 -5.08 -16.95 -9.33
CA VAL A 212 -5.82 -18.18 -9.60
C VAL A 212 -5.64 -19.19 -8.45
N ALA A 213 -4.41 -19.38 -7.97
CA ALA A 213 -4.15 -20.30 -6.86
C ALA A 213 -4.80 -19.84 -5.54
N ALA A 214 -4.81 -18.55 -5.24
CA ALA A 214 -5.52 -17.99 -4.08
C ALA A 214 -7.03 -18.22 -4.20
N GLY A 215 -7.62 -17.90 -5.35
CA GLY A 215 -9.04 -18.13 -5.64
C GLY A 215 -9.41 -19.60 -5.51
N ALA A 216 -8.62 -20.50 -6.08
CA ALA A 216 -8.82 -21.94 -5.96
C ALA A 216 -8.73 -22.43 -4.51
N THR A 217 -7.77 -21.92 -3.73
CA THR A 217 -7.61 -22.27 -2.32
C THR A 217 -8.83 -21.83 -1.50
N ILE A 218 -9.30 -20.60 -1.70
CA ILE A 218 -10.50 -20.08 -1.03
C ILE A 218 -11.74 -20.88 -1.44
N ALA A 219 -11.89 -21.20 -2.73
CA ALA A 219 -13.00 -22.01 -3.23
C ALA A 219 -13.00 -23.41 -2.60
N VAL A 220 -11.85 -24.09 -2.52
CA VAL A 220 -11.73 -25.41 -1.90
C VAL A 220 -12.10 -25.36 -0.42
N MET A 221 -11.58 -24.39 0.35
CA MET A 221 -11.94 -24.24 1.77
C MET A 221 -13.43 -23.92 1.96
N THR A 222 -13.97 -23.06 1.11
CA THR A 222 -15.38 -22.64 1.15
C THR A 222 -16.31 -23.80 0.83
N LEU A 223 -16.10 -24.47 -0.31
CA LEU A 223 -16.91 -25.63 -0.72
C LEU A 223 -16.74 -26.80 0.23
N GLY A 224 -15.52 -27.05 0.71
CA GLY A 224 -15.23 -28.11 1.69
C GLY A 224 -15.99 -27.90 3.00
N THR A 225 -16.07 -26.67 3.50
CA THR A 225 -16.83 -26.38 4.73
C THR A 225 -18.32 -26.19 4.52
N LEU A 226 -18.77 -25.75 3.35
CA LEU A 226 -20.19 -25.84 2.98
C LEU A 226 -20.66 -27.30 2.98
N TRP A 227 -19.85 -28.20 2.45
CA TRP A 227 -20.15 -29.63 2.45
C TRP A 227 -20.09 -30.24 3.85
N ALA A 228 -19.06 -29.90 4.64
CA ALA A 228 -18.86 -30.50 5.97
C ALA A 228 -19.77 -29.94 7.06
N PHE A 229 -20.09 -28.64 7.03
CA PHE A 229 -20.83 -27.95 8.10
C PHE A 229 -22.22 -27.45 7.67
N GLY A 230 -22.51 -27.46 6.36
CA GLY A 230 -23.79 -27.03 5.83
C GLY A 230 -23.95 -25.52 5.68
N TRP A 231 -25.07 -25.12 5.07
CA TRP A 231 -25.39 -23.72 4.79
C TRP A 231 -25.67 -22.90 6.05
N GLU A 232 -26.28 -23.48 7.08
CA GLU A 232 -26.64 -22.75 8.31
C GLU A 232 -25.42 -22.18 9.03
N THR A 233 -24.29 -22.89 9.01
CA THR A 233 -23.01 -22.37 9.54
C THR A 233 -22.52 -21.13 8.77
N TRP A 234 -22.65 -21.14 7.44
CA TRP A 234 -22.29 -19.99 6.60
C TRP A 234 -23.24 -18.81 6.77
N ARG A 235 -24.54 -19.08 6.89
CA ARG A 235 -25.54 -18.07 7.23
C ARG A 235 -25.21 -17.39 8.56
N GLY A 236 -24.90 -18.17 9.60
CA GLY A 236 -24.46 -17.64 10.90
C GLY A 236 -23.22 -16.74 10.80
N PHE A 237 -22.24 -17.10 9.97
CA PHE A 237 -21.09 -16.23 9.70
C PHE A 237 -21.50 -14.89 9.09
N PHE A 238 -22.38 -14.87 8.09
CA PHE A 238 -22.84 -13.62 7.48
C PHE A 238 -23.63 -12.75 8.47
N ASP A 239 -24.45 -13.35 9.31
CA ASP A 239 -25.18 -12.64 10.37
C ASP A 239 -24.19 -12.03 11.40
N MET A 240 -23.13 -12.77 11.75
CA MET A 240 -22.09 -12.29 12.65
C MET A 240 -21.27 -11.13 12.07
N MET A 241 -21.10 -11.04 10.76
CA MET A 241 -20.43 -9.89 10.13
C MET A 241 -21.17 -8.57 10.42
N HIS A 242 -22.51 -8.60 10.52
CA HIS A 242 -23.29 -7.44 10.94
C HIS A 242 -22.99 -7.05 12.40
N TYR A 243 -22.92 -8.03 13.30
CA TYR A 243 -22.56 -7.82 14.71
C TYR A 243 -21.15 -7.21 14.85
N SER A 244 -20.16 -7.77 14.16
CA SER A 244 -18.77 -7.26 14.16
C SER A 244 -18.66 -5.82 13.65
N ARG A 245 -19.50 -5.45 12.68
CA ARG A 245 -19.57 -4.08 12.19
C ARG A 245 -20.20 -3.15 13.24
N VAL A 246 -21.42 -3.44 13.66
CA VAL A 246 -22.23 -2.51 14.46
C VAL A 246 -21.75 -2.46 15.91
N VAL A 247 -21.65 -3.60 16.57
CA VAL A 247 -21.38 -3.67 18.01
C VAL A 247 -19.90 -3.48 18.30
N ILE A 248 -19.04 -4.15 17.55
CA ILE A 248 -17.61 -4.15 17.86
C ILE A 248 -16.94 -2.89 17.30
N SER A 249 -17.17 -2.57 16.02
CA SER A 249 -16.48 -1.44 15.37
C SER A 249 -17.19 -0.11 15.62
N GLU A 250 -18.46 0.01 15.21
CA GLU A 250 -19.20 1.28 15.24
C GLU A 250 -19.53 1.77 16.67
N GLN A 251 -19.91 0.85 17.56
CA GLN A 251 -20.20 1.12 18.98
C GLN A 251 -18.98 0.96 19.90
N GLY A 252 -17.90 0.30 19.43
CA GLY A 252 -16.65 0.20 20.18
C GLY A 252 -16.71 -0.73 21.39
N ALA A 253 -17.49 -1.82 21.33
CA ALA A 253 -17.68 -2.73 22.47
C ALA A 253 -16.37 -3.28 23.06
N THR A 254 -15.32 -3.45 22.25
CA THR A 254 -13.98 -3.89 22.70
C THR A 254 -13.06 -2.75 23.15
N GLY A 255 -13.56 -1.50 23.14
CA GLY A 255 -12.81 -0.26 23.34
C GLY A 255 -12.12 0.22 22.06
N TRP A 256 -12.47 1.42 21.58
CA TRP A 256 -11.82 2.00 20.40
C TRP A 256 -10.31 2.19 20.57
N TYR A 257 -9.83 2.44 21.80
CA TYR A 257 -8.40 2.53 22.10
C TYR A 257 -7.62 1.22 21.86
N LYS A 258 -8.30 0.06 21.84
CA LYS A 258 -7.71 -1.24 21.50
C LYS A 258 -7.64 -1.44 19.98
N ILE A 259 -8.60 -0.89 19.23
CA ILE A 259 -8.68 -0.96 17.76
C ILE A 259 -7.71 0.08 17.15
N GLN A 260 -6.64 -0.39 16.53
CA GLN A 260 -5.54 0.44 16.00
C GLN A 260 -5.82 0.93 14.58
N THR A 261 -6.99 1.53 14.33
CA THR A 261 -7.39 2.02 13.00
C THR A 261 -7.78 3.48 13.00
N ILE A 262 -7.74 4.14 11.83
CA ILE A 262 -8.20 5.54 11.73
C ILE A 262 -9.71 5.65 11.97
N PHE A 263 -10.48 4.62 11.60
CA PHE A 263 -11.89 4.53 11.94
C PHE A 263 -12.09 4.63 13.46
N ALA A 264 -11.40 3.78 14.23
CA ALA A 264 -11.51 3.77 15.69
C ALA A 264 -11.01 5.07 16.32
N ALA A 265 -9.95 5.70 15.78
CA ALA A 265 -9.48 7.00 16.24
C ALA A 265 -10.54 8.10 16.08
N VAL A 266 -11.21 8.19 14.93
CA VAL A 266 -12.29 9.15 14.71
C VAL A 266 -13.45 8.90 15.67
N ARG A 267 -13.83 7.63 15.89
CA ARG A 267 -14.89 7.26 16.83
C ARG A 267 -14.52 7.58 18.28
N MET A 268 -13.27 7.33 18.67
CA MET A 268 -12.73 7.67 19.98
C MET A 268 -12.77 9.18 20.27
N TRP A 269 -12.65 10.02 19.23
CA TRP A 269 -12.80 11.48 19.34
C TRP A 269 -14.25 11.99 19.25
N GLY A 270 -15.25 11.09 19.25
CA GLY A 270 -16.65 11.46 19.14
C GLY A 270 -17.14 11.79 17.72
N GLY A 271 -16.31 11.54 16.70
CA GLY A 271 -16.70 11.73 15.30
C GLY A 271 -17.79 10.74 14.87
N SER A 272 -18.66 11.15 13.95
CA SER A 272 -19.80 10.34 13.49
C SER A 272 -19.38 9.07 12.73
N ILE A 273 -20.26 8.07 12.66
CA ILE A 273 -20.01 6.83 11.90
C ILE A 273 -19.72 7.12 10.41
N PRO A 274 -20.50 7.97 9.71
CA PRO A 274 -20.20 8.33 8.32
C PRO A 274 -18.83 9.01 8.16
N LEU A 275 -18.44 9.89 9.10
CA LEU A 275 -17.12 10.53 9.07
C LEU A 275 -16.01 9.49 9.24
N ALA A 276 -16.15 8.57 10.20
CA ALA A 276 -15.17 7.51 10.44
C ALA A 276 -14.99 6.61 9.20
N TYR A 277 -16.09 6.22 8.54
CA TYR A 277 -16.01 5.49 7.27
C TYR A 277 -15.41 6.32 6.13
N GLY A 278 -15.74 7.61 6.03
CA GLY A 278 -15.17 8.50 5.02
C GLY A 278 -13.65 8.61 5.14
N VAL A 279 -13.14 8.83 6.36
CA VAL A 279 -11.69 8.89 6.62
C VAL A 279 -11.02 7.53 6.40
N GLN A 280 -11.66 6.43 6.81
CA GLN A 280 -11.17 5.08 6.54
C GLN A 280 -11.10 4.78 5.04
N ALA A 281 -12.08 5.22 4.26
CA ALA A 281 -12.08 5.05 2.80
C ALA A 281 -10.92 5.81 2.16
N VAL A 282 -10.64 7.05 2.58
CA VAL A 282 -9.48 7.82 2.12
C VAL A 282 -8.17 7.09 2.45
N SER A 283 -8.02 6.57 3.67
CA SER A 283 -6.83 5.80 4.08
C SER A 283 -6.65 4.54 3.22
N THR A 284 -7.73 3.80 3.00
CA THR A 284 -7.76 2.57 2.20
C THR A 284 -7.41 2.83 0.74
N LEU A 285 -8.04 3.83 0.11
CA LEU A 285 -7.76 4.23 -1.27
C LEU A 285 -6.33 4.74 -1.45
N SER A 286 -5.81 5.50 -0.47
CA SER A 286 -4.42 5.98 -0.50
C SER A 286 -3.43 4.82 -0.41
N CYS A 287 -3.66 3.86 0.49
CA CYS A 287 -2.83 2.66 0.59
C CYS A 287 -2.90 1.81 -0.67
N ALA A 288 -4.09 1.63 -1.25
CA ALA A 288 -4.27 0.92 -2.51
C ALA A 288 -3.53 1.62 -3.66
N ALA A 289 -3.60 2.96 -3.76
CA ALA A 289 -2.88 3.72 -4.77
C ALA A 289 -1.35 3.63 -4.59
N ILE A 290 -0.84 3.73 -3.37
CA ILE A 290 0.58 3.56 -3.05
C ILE A 290 1.05 2.16 -3.44
N VAL A 291 0.35 1.12 -2.99
CA VAL A 291 0.68 -0.27 -3.32
C VAL A 291 0.62 -0.48 -4.83
N ALA A 292 -0.49 -0.13 -5.49
CA ALA A 292 -0.60 -0.24 -6.95
C ALA A 292 0.56 0.45 -7.66
N TRP A 293 0.89 1.69 -7.27
CA TRP A 293 2.02 2.43 -7.82
C TRP A 293 3.34 1.69 -7.60
N MET A 294 3.64 1.19 -6.40
CA MET A 294 4.90 0.51 -6.11
C MET A 294 5.06 -0.76 -6.95
N TRP A 295 3.99 -1.53 -7.14
CA TRP A 295 4.01 -2.74 -7.96
C TRP A 295 4.06 -2.43 -9.46
N LEU A 296 3.28 -1.45 -9.95
CA LEU A 296 3.29 -1.01 -11.35
C LEU A 296 4.65 -0.44 -11.76
N THR A 297 5.31 0.26 -10.83
CA THR A 297 6.59 0.93 -11.09
C THR A 297 7.79 0.06 -10.75
N ARG A 298 7.54 -1.17 -10.28
CA ARG A 298 8.56 -2.15 -9.90
C ARG A 298 9.57 -1.58 -8.88
N ALA A 299 9.07 -0.88 -7.87
CA ALA A 299 9.86 -0.47 -6.70
C ALA A 299 10.53 -1.69 -6.04
N ASP A 300 11.58 -1.49 -5.23
CA ASP A 300 12.24 -2.59 -4.52
C ASP A 300 11.22 -3.47 -3.81
N ARG A 301 11.30 -4.78 -4.08
CA ARG A 301 10.31 -5.77 -3.66
C ARG A 301 10.13 -5.82 -2.15
N ARG A 302 11.18 -5.53 -1.38
CA ARG A 302 11.12 -5.49 0.09
C ARG A 302 10.25 -4.33 0.55
N LEU A 303 10.44 -3.15 -0.05
CA LEU A 303 9.61 -1.98 0.24
C LEU A 303 8.15 -2.23 -0.19
N ALA A 304 7.93 -2.80 -1.39
CA ALA A 304 6.58 -3.12 -1.87
C ALA A 304 5.88 -4.16 -0.98
N ALA A 305 6.60 -5.19 -0.53
CA ALA A 305 6.08 -6.19 0.41
C ALA A 305 5.75 -5.56 1.78
N ALA A 306 6.64 -4.73 2.33
CA ALA A 306 6.38 -4.00 3.57
C ALA A 306 5.16 -3.08 3.44
N ALA A 307 4.98 -2.41 2.29
CA ALA A 307 3.81 -1.58 2.02
C ALA A 307 2.51 -2.39 1.99
N VAL A 308 2.50 -3.60 1.41
CA VAL A 308 1.31 -4.47 1.46
C VAL A 308 0.95 -4.83 2.90
N MET A 309 1.93 -5.21 3.71
CA MET A 309 1.68 -5.63 5.11
C MET A 309 1.24 -4.47 6.00
N THR A 310 1.93 -3.33 5.93
CA THR A 310 1.54 -2.12 6.68
C THR A 310 0.21 -1.56 6.18
N GLY A 311 0.01 -1.56 4.86
CA GLY A 311 -1.23 -1.11 4.23
C GLY A 311 -2.43 -1.98 4.58
N ALA A 312 -2.25 -3.30 4.77
CA ALA A 312 -3.32 -4.19 5.22
C ALA A 312 -3.89 -3.77 6.58
N LEU A 313 -3.06 -3.28 7.49
CA LEU A 313 -3.49 -2.73 8.79
C LEU A 313 -4.19 -1.38 8.63
N LEU A 314 -3.73 -0.53 7.71
CA LEU A 314 -4.29 0.80 7.46
C LEU A 314 -5.60 0.78 6.63
N SER A 315 -5.86 -0.31 5.90
CA SER A 315 -6.96 -0.43 4.92
C SER A 315 -8.20 -1.13 5.46
N THR A 316 -8.26 -1.41 6.76
CA THR A 316 -9.40 -2.03 7.43
C THR A 316 -9.91 -1.12 8.55
N PRO A 317 -11.24 -0.99 8.74
CA PRO A 317 -11.79 -0.33 9.93
C PRO A 317 -11.54 -1.14 11.22
N TYR A 318 -11.12 -2.41 11.10
CA TYR A 318 -10.96 -3.35 12.19
C TYR A 318 -9.58 -4.05 12.16
N ALA A 319 -8.68 -3.60 13.04
CA ALA A 319 -7.40 -4.24 13.38
C ALA A 319 -7.08 -3.91 14.84
N LEU A 320 -6.70 -4.91 15.64
CA LEU A 320 -6.37 -4.72 17.06
C LEU A 320 -4.86 -4.68 17.31
N ASP A 321 -4.48 -4.38 18.54
CA ASP A 321 -3.08 -4.37 19.00
C ASP A 321 -2.32 -5.68 18.68
N TYR A 322 -2.95 -6.84 18.80
CA TYR A 322 -2.34 -8.12 18.39
C TYR A 322 -2.13 -8.24 16.87
N ASP A 323 -2.87 -7.50 16.04
CA ASP A 323 -2.73 -7.55 14.58
C ASP A 323 -1.50 -6.79 14.08
N MET A 324 -0.98 -5.88 14.91
CA MET A 324 0.30 -5.22 14.67
C MET A 324 1.47 -6.20 14.55
N MET A 325 1.24 -7.50 14.78
CA MET A 325 2.13 -8.59 14.41
C MET A 325 2.59 -8.52 12.94
N LEU A 326 1.76 -8.02 12.01
CA LEU A 326 2.13 -7.80 10.61
C LEU A 326 3.30 -6.80 10.45
N LEU A 327 3.51 -5.88 11.41
CA LEU A 327 4.63 -4.94 11.38
C LEU A 327 5.98 -5.64 11.59
N GLY A 328 6.03 -6.79 12.27
CA GLY A 328 7.28 -7.53 12.50
C GLY A 328 8.02 -7.90 11.19
N PRO A 329 7.40 -8.69 10.28
CA PRO A 329 8.01 -8.97 8.98
C PRO A 329 8.08 -7.73 8.06
N ALA A 330 7.16 -6.76 8.16
CA ALA A 330 7.26 -5.52 7.39
C ALA A 330 8.52 -4.71 7.76
N LEU A 331 8.82 -4.59 9.07
CA LEU A 331 10.07 -4.04 9.58
C LEU A 331 11.26 -4.85 9.09
N ALA A 332 11.19 -6.18 9.11
CA ALA A 332 12.26 -7.03 8.61
C ALA A 332 12.59 -6.74 7.13
N PHE A 333 11.57 -6.52 6.28
CA PHE A 333 11.78 -6.16 4.88
C PHE A 333 12.50 -4.80 4.74
N VAL A 334 12.05 -3.78 5.48
CA VAL A 334 12.67 -2.44 5.43
C VAL A 334 14.09 -2.46 6.01
N VAL A 335 14.34 -3.24 7.08
CA VAL A 335 15.68 -3.44 7.63
C VAL A 335 16.57 -4.17 6.63
N ALA A 336 16.10 -5.23 5.98
CA ALA A 336 16.85 -5.92 4.94
C ALA A 336 17.20 -4.97 3.78
N TYR A 337 16.31 -4.06 3.41
CA TYR A 337 16.57 -3.01 2.43
C TYR A 337 17.62 -2.01 2.91
N GLY A 338 17.48 -1.49 4.12
CA GLY A 338 18.42 -0.52 4.71
C GLY A 338 19.80 -1.10 4.99
N LEU A 339 19.92 -2.38 5.31
CA LEU A 339 21.21 -3.06 5.48
C LEU A 339 21.98 -3.15 4.14
N GLU A 340 21.30 -3.29 3.01
CA GLU A 340 21.93 -3.34 1.69
C GLU A 340 22.16 -1.94 1.10
N LYS A 341 21.16 -1.07 1.19
CA LYS A 341 21.14 0.25 0.50
C LYS A 341 21.46 1.43 1.42
N GLY A 342 21.82 1.17 2.68
CA GLY A 342 22.02 2.19 3.71
C GLY A 342 20.72 2.76 4.28
N PHE A 343 20.81 3.30 5.49
CA PHE A 343 19.70 3.98 6.18
C PHE A 343 19.81 5.50 6.03
N ARG A 344 18.66 6.17 5.90
CA ARG A 344 18.56 7.63 5.87
C ARG A 344 18.55 8.24 7.29
N PRO A 345 18.81 9.56 7.41
CA PRO A 345 18.58 10.29 8.64
C PRO A 345 17.22 9.95 9.26
N TRP A 346 17.22 9.69 10.57
CA TRP A 346 16.09 9.32 11.42
C TRP A 346 15.46 7.95 11.16
N GLU A 347 15.85 7.23 10.10
CA GLU A 347 15.19 5.98 9.70
C GLU A 347 15.34 4.89 10.76
N LYS A 348 16.56 4.64 11.26
CA LYS A 348 16.79 3.65 12.34
C LYS A 348 15.99 3.97 13.61
N THR A 349 15.93 5.25 13.99
CA THR A 349 15.19 5.72 15.16
C THR A 349 13.69 5.55 14.98
N ALA A 350 13.16 5.87 13.79
CA ALA A 350 11.77 5.66 13.45
C ALA A 350 11.42 4.16 13.45
N LEU A 351 12.26 3.29 12.86
CA LEU A 351 12.06 1.84 12.87
C LEU A 351 12.06 1.28 14.30
N ALA A 352 12.95 1.76 15.18
CA ALA A 352 12.96 1.38 16.59
C ALA A 352 11.67 1.82 17.31
N PHE A 353 11.15 3.01 17.01
CA PHE A 353 9.87 3.48 17.54
C PHE A 353 8.70 2.62 17.06
N ILE A 354 8.62 2.32 15.76
CA ILE A 354 7.58 1.47 15.16
C ILE A 354 7.65 0.04 15.75
N TRP A 355 8.86 -0.46 16.00
CA TRP A 355 9.06 -1.75 16.66
C TRP A 355 8.54 -1.74 18.10
N ALA A 356 8.73 -0.65 18.85
CA ALA A 356 8.28 -0.54 20.24
C ALA A 356 6.78 -0.26 20.39
N VAL A 357 6.14 0.32 19.37
CA VAL A 357 4.76 0.83 19.40
C VAL A 357 3.70 -0.16 19.91
N PRO A 358 3.70 -1.47 19.55
CA PRO A 358 2.68 -2.39 20.04
C PRO A 358 2.67 -2.54 21.57
N LEU A 359 3.77 -2.20 22.25
CA LEU A 359 3.85 -2.22 23.71
C LEU A 359 3.03 -1.10 24.37
N VAL A 360 2.93 0.06 23.71
CA VAL A 360 2.45 1.31 24.33
C VAL A 360 1.19 1.86 23.67
N ALA A 361 0.88 1.46 22.43
CA ALA A 361 -0.17 2.06 21.62
C ALA A 361 -1.53 2.08 22.32
N ARG A 362 -1.97 0.92 22.84
CA ARG A 362 -3.24 0.77 23.55
C ARG A 362 -3.31 1.64 24.81
N THR A 363 -2.29 1.56 25.66
CA THR A 363 -2.26 2.27 26.95
C THR A 363 -2.24 3.79 26.75
N LEU A 364 -1.45 4.27 25.80
CA LEU A 364 -1.40 5.70 25.47
C LEU A 364 -2.70 6.19 24.86
N ALA A 365 -3.31 5.44 23.94
CA ALA A 365 -4.61 5.79 23.36
C ALA A 365 -5.70 5.85 24.44
N LEU A 366 -5.71 4.89 25.37
CA LEU A 366 -6.64 4.89 26.50
C LEU A 366 -6.45 6.11 27.41
N ALA A 367 -5.20 6.47 27.73
CA ALA A 367 -4.89 7.54 28.68
C ALA A 367 -5.01 8.95 28.08
N THR A 368 -4.77 9.12 26.78
CA THR A 368 -4.59 10.45 26.16
C THR A 368 -5.51 10.70 24.96
N LEU A 369 -6.23 9.68 24.49
CA LEU A 369 -6.97 9.70 23.22
C LEU A 369 -6.07 9.93 21.99
N VAL A 370 -4.75 9.83 22.12
CA VAL A 370 -3.81 9.93 20.98
C VAL A 370 -3.61 8.55 20.36
N PRO A 371 -3.95 8.33 19.08
CA PRO A 371 -3.85 7.02 18.43
C PRO A 371 -2.42 6.74 17.95
N VAL A 372 -1.48 6.57 18.89
CA VAL A 372 -0.04 6.44 18.60
C VAL A 372 0.26 5.26 17.66
N GLY A 373 -0.47 4.14 17.80
CA GLY A 373 -0.35 3.01 16.88
C GLY A 373 -0.67 3.37 15.44
N GLN A 374 -1.78 4.07 15.21
CA GLN A 374 -2.18 4.54 13.88
C GLN A 374 -1.17 5.54 13.30
N ILE A 375 -0.72 6.51 14.11
CA ILE A 375 0.29 7.50 13.70
C ILE A 375 1.59 6.80 13.28
N ALA A 376 2.04 5.83 14.06
CA ALA A 376 3.25 5.06 13.75
C ALA A 376 3.13 4.27 12.45
N MET A 377 1.98 3.63 12.19
CA MET A 377 1.75 2.88 10.95
C MET A 377 1.68 3.79 9.72
N VAL A 378 1.04 4.97 9.83
CA VAL A 378 1.04 5.99 8.77
C VAL A 378 2.45 6.52 8.52
N ALA A 379 3.21 6.82 9.57
CA ALA A 379 4.60 7.24 9.45
C ALA A 379 5.46 6.15 8.80
N PHE A 380 5.24 4.88 9.15
CA PHE A 380 5.96 3.77 8.55
C PHE A 380 5.65 3.61 7.06
N MET A 381 4.38 3.68 6.67
CA MET A 381 3.97 3.70 5.26
C MET A 381 4.62 4.88 4.51
N ALA A 382 4.65 6.07 5.13
CA ALA A 382 5.30 7.23 4.54
C ALA A 382 6.82 7.03 4.36
N ILE A 383 7.51 6.41 5.33
CA ILE A 383 8.94 6.07 5.20
C ILE A 383 9.15 5.11 4.04
N ILE A 384 8.37 4.03 3.96
CA ILE A 384 8.43 3.03 2.88
C ILE A 384 8.24 3.71 1.52
N PHE A 385 7.18 4.51 1.38
CA PHE A 385 6.85 5.19 0.13
C PHE A 385 7.90 6.23 -0.26
N ASN A 386 8.41 7.02 0.70
CA ASN A 386 9.48 7.99 0.45
C ASN A 386 10.80 7.32 0.04
N ARG A 387 11.11 6.12 0.56
CA ARG A 387 12.27 5.34 0.10
C ARG A 387 12.09 4.91 -1.35
N ALA A 388 10.92 4.38 -1.72
CA ALA A 388 10.63 3.97 -3.09
C ALA A 388 10.58 5.16 -4.08
N LEU A 389 10.01 6.30 -3.69
CA LEU A 389 10.01 7.52 -4.50
C LEU A 389 11.43 8.00 -4.80
N ALA A 390 12.29 7.98 -3.79
CA ALA A 390 13.63 8.49 -3.92
C ALA A 390 14.57 7.51 -4.65
N GLU A 391 14.41 6.19 -4.48
CA GLU A 391 15.07 5.20 -5.34
C GLU A 391 14.70 5.44 -6.81
N ARG A 392 13.42 5.69 -7.07
CA ARG A 392 12.95 6.04 -8.42
C ARG A 392 13.46 7.39 -8.91
N ALA A 393 13.62 8.38 -8.03
CA ALA A 393 14.19 9.67 -8.37
C ALA A 393 15.69 9.58 -8.64
N GLU A 394 16.43 8.72 -7.93
CA GLU A 394 17.85 8.41 -8.18
C GLU A 394 18.01 7.64 -9.49
N ALA A 395 17.16 6.64 -9.75
CA ALA A 395 17.04 6.00 -11.06
C ALA A 395 16.63 7.01 -12.15
N GLY A 396 15.81 7.99 -11.80
CA GLY A 396 15.35 9.13 -12.60
C GLY A 396 16.44 10.15 -12.94
N LYS A 397 17.44 10.31 -12.08
CA LYS A 397 18.63 11.15 -12.33
C LYS A 397 19.64 10.45 -13.25
N ALA A 398 19.72 9.12 -13.22
CA ALA A 398 20.34 8.37 -14.30
C ALA A 398 19.53 8.48 -15.62
N ASP A 399 18.23 8.78 -15.52
CA ASP A 399 17.25 9.04 -16.59
C ASP A 399 17.25 10.52 -17.08
N GLU A 400 18.10 11.41 -16.57
CA GLU A 400 18.19 12.82 -17.01
C GLU A 400 18.68 12.94 -18.47
N ARG A 401 19.39 11.92 -18.97
CA ARG A 401 19.70 11.70 -20.40
C ARG A 401 18.47 11.27 -21.24
N ARG A 402 17.42 10.79 -20.57
CA ARG A 402 16.10 10.37 -21.09
C ARG A 402 15.06 11.50 -20.99
N GLY A 403 15.30 12.52 -20.15
CA GLY A 403 14.42 13.68 -19.93
C GLY A 403 14.10 14.48 -21.20
N LEU A 404 15.02 14.56 -22.16
CA LEU A 404 14.77 15.18 -23.47
C LEU A 404 13.64 14.48 -24.25
N MET A 405 13.55 13.15 -24.18
CA MET A 405 12.51 12.38 -24.87
C MET A 405 11.14 12.49 -24.17
N ALA A 406 11.13 12.60 -22.84
CA ALA A 406 9.91 12.81 -22.06
C ALA A 406 9.31 14.21 -22.29
N GLU A 407 10.15 15.24 -22.40
CA GLU A 407 9.70 16.60 -22.74
C GLU A 407 9.09 16.67 -24.15
N ILE A 408 9.70 16.00 -25.14
CA ILE A 408 9.15 15.89 -26.51
C ILE A 408 7.80 15.17 -26.50
N GLY A 409 7.68 14.09 -25.72
CA GLY A 409 6.43 13.33 -25.57
C GLY A 409 5.32 14.15 -24.88
N ALA A 410 5.61 14.79 -23.76
CA ALA A 410 4.64 15.63 -23.04
C ALA A 410 4.21 16.84 -23.85
N PHE A 411 5.15 17.51 -24.56
CA PHE A 411 4.82 18.63 -25.44
C PHE A 411 3.86 18.23 -26.56
N SER A 412 4.04 17.02 -27.12
CA SER A 412 3.16 16.47 -28.16
C SER A 412 1.75 16.20 -27.62
N VAL A 413 1.62 15.67 -26.40
CA VAL A 413 0.32 15.44 -25.75
C VAL A 413 -0.39 16.75 -25.42
N VAL A 414 0.34 17.75 -24.90
CA VAL A 414 -0.24 19.09 -24.65
C VAL A 414 -0.71 19.73 -25.96
N GLY A 415 0.05 19.58 -27.05
CA GLY A 415 -0.37 20.02 -28.39
C GLY A 415 -1.67 19.35 -28.85
N ALA A 416 -1.83 18.04 -28.63
CA ALA A 416 -3.05 17.31 -28.96
C ALA A 416 -4.26 17.77 -28.12
N ILE A 417 -4.07 18.02 -26.82
CA ILE A 417 -5.11 18.58 -25.94
C ILE A 417 -5.49 19.99 -26.42
N GLY A 418 -4.50 20.82 -26.75
CA GLY A 418 -4.74 22.15 -27.31
C GLY A 418 -5.58 22.12 -28.58
N PHE A 419 -5.26 21.19 -29.50
CA PHE A 419 -6.05 20.96 -30.71
C PHE A 419 -7.49 20.52 -30.42
N ALA A 420 -7.68 19.58 -29.48
CA ALA A 420 -9.02 19.12 -29.10
C ALA A 420 -9.86 20.25 -28.47
N VAL A 421 -9.25 21.10 -27.64
CA VAL A 421 -9.89 22.27 -27.04
C VAL A 421 -10.24 23.30 -28.11
N ASP A 422 -9.32 23.63 -29.01
CA ASP A 422 -9.57 24.57 -30.12
C ASP A 422 -10.71 24.09 -31.03
N ALA A 423 -10.66 22.82 -31.46
CA ALA A 423 -11.67 22.23 -32.33
C ALA A 423 -13.04 22.15 -31.63
N GLY A 424 -13.08 21.71 -30.37
CA GLY A 424 -14.31 21.58 -29.58
C GLY A 424 -14.98 22.93 -29.33
N LEU A 425 -14.21 23.94 -28.93
CA LEU A 425 -14.73 25.29 -28.69
C LEU A 425 -15.13 25.99 -29.98
N THR A 426 -14.37 25.81 -31.07
CA THR A 426 -14.76 26.34 -32.39
C THR A 426 -16.10 25.76 -32.82
N LEU A 427 -16.32 24.44 -32.65
CA LEU A 427 -17.60 23.81 -32.95
C LEU A 427 -18.73 24.27 -32.03
N LEU A 428 -18.46 24.43 -30.73
CA LEU A 428 -19.43 24.93 -29.77
C LEU A 428 -19.86 26.37 -30.10
N PHE A 429 -18.93 27.27 -30.40
CA PHE A 429 -19.26 28.64 -30.77
C PHE A 429 -19.98 28.71 -32.12
N ALA A 430 -19.54 27.91 -33.10
CA ALA A 430 -20.16 27.91 -34.42
C ALA A 430 -21.59 27.33 -34.40
N LYS A 431 -21.80 26.18 -33.74
CA LYS A 431 -23.09 25.47 -33.76
C LYS A 431 -24.00 25.77 -32.58
N GLY A 432 -23.43 26.04 -31.40
CA GLY A 432 -24.19 26.31 -30.17
C GLY A 432 -24.56 27.79 -30.02
N PHE A 433 -23.68 28.71 -30.47
CA PHE A 433 -23.88 30.15 -30.32
C PHE A 433 -24.07 30.89 -31.67
N GLY A 434 -24.06 30.16 -32.79
CA GLY A 434 -24.39 30.70 -34.12
C GLY A 434 -23.30 31.57 -34.76
N PHE A 435 -22.06 31.52 -34.27
CA PHE A 435 -20.97 32.29 -34.87
C PHE A 435 -20.59 31.71 -36.24
N SER A 436 -20.12 32.55 -37.17
CA SER A 436 -19.54 32.01 -38.42
C SER A 436 -18.28 31.20 -38.11
N GLY A 437 -17.99 30.15 -38.88
CA GLY A 437 -16.86 29.24 -38.59
C GLY A 437 -15.51 29.97 -38.46
N TYR A 438 -15.32 31.07 -39.20
CA TYR A 438 -14.12 31.91 -39.09
C TYR A 438 -14.11 32.74 -37.80
N ALA A 439 -15.23 33.36 -37.44
CA ALA A 439 -15.35 34.17 -36.23
C ALA A 439 -15.28 33.32 -34.94
N ALA A 440 -15.82 32.09 -34.98
CA ALA A 440 -15.79 31.12 -33.89
C ALA A 440 -14.36 30.68 -33.51
N ARG A 441 -13.46 30.63 -34.51
CA ARG A 441 -12.10 30.12 -34.32
C ARG A 441 -11.19 31.09 -33.56
N VAL A 442 -11.40 32.40 -33.69
CA VAL A 442 -10.55 33.41 -33.06
C VAL A 442 -10.55 33.31 -31.52
N PRO A 443 -11.70 33.33 -30.82
CA PRO A 443 -11.71 33.17 -29.36
C PRO A 443 -11.30 31.75 -28.92
N ALA A 444 -11.65 30.71 -29.68
CA ALA A 444 -11.26 29.34 -29.39
C ALA A 444 -9.73 29.16 -29.40
N MET A 445 -9.05 29.73 -30.39
CA MET A 445 -7.60 29.65 -30.54
C MET A 445 -6.88 30.38 -29.39
N ILE A 446 -7.38 31.54 -28.96
CA ILE A 446 -6.81 32.27 -27.82
C ILE A 446 -6.90 31.42 -26.55
N ILE A 447 -8.06 30.81 -26.29
CA ILE A 447 -8.26 29.94 -25.13
C ILE A 447 -7.34 28.71 -25.21
N ALA A 448 -7.23 28.07 -26.38
CA ALA A 448 -6.36 26.93 -26.59
C ALA A 448 -4.87 27.28 -26.37
N ILE A 449 -4.42 28.46 -26.81
CA ILE A 449 -3.05 28.94 -26.58
C ILE A 449 -2.81 29.16 -25.07
N VAL A 450 -3.78 29.70 -24.33
CA VAL A 450 -3.68 29.85 -22.87
C VAL A 450 -3.62 28.49 -22.17
N VAL A 451 -4.48 27.55 -22.55
CA VAL A 451 -4.51 26.20 -21.97
C VAL A 451 -3.21 25.46 -22.24
N THR A 452 -2.71 25.47 -23.48
CA THR A 452 -1.45 24.82 -23.82
C THR A 452 -0.26 25.49 -23.16
N TRP A 453 -0.25 26.81 -23.03
CA TRP A 453 0.77 27.52 -22.27
C TRP A 453 0.79 27.08 -20.80
N LEU A 454 -0.37 27.05 -20.14
CA LEU A 454 -0.48 26.60 -18.75
C LEU A 454 -0.03 25.14 -18.58
N LEU A 455 -0.48 24.24 -19.45
CA LEU A 455 -0.10 22.83 -19.40
C LEU A 455 1.39 22.63 -19.66
N ASN A 456 1.96 23.30 -20.66
CA ASN A 456 3.39 23.23 -20.92
C ASN A 456 4.20 23.83 -19.77
N ARG A 457 3.69 24.89 -19.13
CA ARG A 457 4.30 25.50 -17.96
C ARG A 457 4.28 24.57 -16.74
N ILE A 458 3.17 23.90 -16.43
CA ILE A 458 3.06 23.07 -15.21
C ILE A 458 3.57 21.65 -15.39
N TRP A 459 3.54 21.11 -16.62
CA TRP A 459 3.76 19.69 -16.86
C TRP A 459 4.97 19.41 -17.76
N THR A 460 5.00 19.99 -18.96
CA THR A 460 6.04 19.68 -19.97
C THR A 460 7.41 20.25 -19.61
N PHE A 461 7.50 21.56 -19.35
CA PHE A 461 8.75 22.26 -19.06
C PHE A 461 8.87 22.71 -17.61
N ARG A 462 7.77 22.62 -16.84
CA ARG A 462 7.73 22.88 -15.39
C ARG A 462 8.37 24.23 -15.00
N SER A 463 8.08 25.27 -15.77
CA SER A 463 8.67 26.61 -15.58
C SER A 463 8.14 27.30 -14.33
N SER A 464 9.06 27.93 -13.60
CA SER A 464 8.79 28.69 -12.37
C SER A 464 8.90 30.21 -12.54
N GLU A 465 9.00 30.72 -13.77
CA GLU A 465 9.18 32.15 -14.06
C GLU A 465 8.06 33.00 -13.43
N PRO A 466 8.36 33.97 -12.54
CA PRO A 466 7.35 34.74 -11.82
C PRO A 466 6.63 35.78 -12.72
N ARG A 467 7.24 36.21 -13.83
CA ARG A 467 6.67 37.22 -14.73
C ARG A 467 5.77 36.58 -15.79
N LEU A 468 4.58 36.14 -15.35
CA LEU A 468 3.62 35.38 -16.16
C LEU A 468 3.29 36.04 -17.50
N LEU A 469 2.98 37.34 -17.51
CA LEU A 469 2.62 38.07 -18.75
C LEU A 469 3.76 38.08 -19.77
N ARG A 470 5.02 38.17 -19.30
CA ARG A 470 6.19 38.19 -20.18
C ARG A 470 6.48 36.81 -20.75
N GLU A 471 6.34 35.77 -19.94
CA GLU A 471 6.48 34.39 -20.40
C GLU A 471 5.38 34.01 -21.39
N PHE A 472 4.13 34.38 -21.08
CA PHE A 472 2.99 34.19 -21.98
C PHE A 472 3.17 34.95 -23.30
N ALA A 473 3.64 36.21 -23.26
CA ALA A 473 3.93 36.97 -24.47
C ALA A 473 5.02 36.31 -25.35
N ARG A 474 6.08 35.77 -24.74
CA ARG A 474 7.12 35.01 -25.47
C ARG A 474 6.57 33.71 -26.06
N TYR A 475 5.71 33.00 -25.33
CA TYR A 475 5.05 31.79 -25.81
C TYR A 475 4.08 32.08 -26.97
N GLY A 476 3.27 33.14 -26.85
CA GLY A 476 2.39 33.61 -27.93
C GLY A 476 3.17 34.03 -29.17
N ALA A 477 4.26 34.78 -29.02
CA ALA A 477 5.14 35.16 -30.13
C ALA A 477 5.77 33.93 -30.82
N ALA A 478 6.21 32.92 -30.05
CA ALA A 478 6.72 31.68 -30.61
C ALA A 478 5.67 30.90 -31.42
N ASN A 479 4.42 30.84 -30.92
CA ASN A 479 3.32 30.19 -31.64
C ASN A 479 2.92 30.93 -32.92
N LEU A 480 2.92 32.27 -32.91
CA LEU A 480 2.67 33.07 -34.11
C LEU A 480 3.76 32.89 -35.17
N LEU A 481 5.03 32.93 -34.74
CA LEU A 481 6.17 32.73 -35.63
C LEU A 481 6.13 31.35 -36.28
N THR A 482 5.81 30.30 -35.51
CA THR A 482 5.71 28.93 -36.02
C THR A 482 4.52 28.72 -36.93
N ALA A 483 3.41 29.44 -36.75
CA ALA A 483 2.29 29.44 -37.69
C ALA A 483 2.67 30.03 -39.06
N VAL A 484 3.46 31.11 -39.08
CA VAL A 484 4.00 31.68 -40.31
C VAL A 484 4.94 30.69 -41.00
N PHE A 485 5.83 30.04 -40.24
CA PHE A 485 6.71 28.99 -40.77
C PHE A 485 5.93 27.80 -41.35
N ASN A 486 4.86 27.35 -40.69
CA ASN A 486 3.99 26.29 -41.20
C ASN A 486 3.43 26.65 -42.58
N PHE A 487 2.82 27.83 -42.70
CA PHE A 487 2.21 28.28 -43.95
C PHE A 487 3.24 28.47 -45.07
N GLY A 488 4.42 29.01 -44.75
CA GLY A 488 5.52 29.17 -45.69
C GLY A 488 6.02 27.83 -46.27
N ILE A 489 6.23 26.83 -45.40
CA ILE A 489 6.66 25.48 -45.84
C ILE A 489 5.55 24.79 -46.63
N TYR A 490 4.31 24.87 -46.15
CA TYR A 490 3.14 24.32 -46.84
C TYR A 490 3.02 24.87 -48.29
N THR A 491 3.09 26.19 -48.44
CA THR A 491 2.97 26.85 -49.75
C THR A 491 4.14 26.53 -50.67
N LEU A 492 5.37 26.47 -50.13
CA LEU A 492 6.56 26.10 -50.91
C LEU A 492 6.50 24.65 -51.42
N VAL A 493 6.08 23.71 -50.57
CA VAL A 493 5.95 22.30 -50.94
C VAL A 493 4.84 22.11 -51.97
N LEU A 494 3.70 22.80 -51.83
CA LEU A 494 2.63 22.78 -52.84
C LEU A 494 3.09 23.35 -54.18
N TRP A 495 3.77 24.49 -54.15
CA TRP A 495 4.32 25.11 -55.34
C TRP A 495 5.29 24.15 -56.05
N TRP A 496 6.19 23.51 -55.31
CA TRP A 496 7.15 22.55 -55.85
C TRP A 496 6.49 21.30 -56.45
N LEU A 497 5.54 20.70 -55.74
CA LEU A 497 4.81 19.51 -56.23
C LEU A 497 3.97 19.82 -57.48
N SER A 498 3.40 21.03 -57.56
CA SER A 498 2.69 21.49 -58.76
C SER A 498 3.62 21.58 -59.98
N HIS A 499 4.85 22.08 -59.80
CA HIS A 499 5.85 22.16 -60.87
C HIS A 499 6.40 20.80 -61.31
N MET A 500 6.30 19.78 -60.45
CA MET A 500 6.62 18.39 -60.79
C MET A 500 5.48 17.66 -61.52
N GLY A 501 4.41 18.36 -61.89
CA GLY A 501 3.30 17.81 -62.66
C GLY A 501 2.30 16.99 -61.83
N LEU A 502 2.41 17.00 -60.49
CA LEU A 502 1.54 16.23 -59.60
C LEU A 502 0.20 16.90 -59.27
N GLY A 503 0.00 18.15 -59.75
CA GLY A 503 -1.23 18.93 -59.60
C GLY A 503 -1.64 19.18 -58.14
N LEU A 504 -2.71 19.96 -57.94
CA LEU A 504 -3.33 20.13 -56.62
C LEU A 504 -4.21 18.92 -56.26
N SER A 505 -3.64 17.73 -56.38
CA SER A 505 -4.29 16.49 -55.96
C SER A 505 -4.43 16.47 -54.43
N GLY A 506 -5.46 15.79 -53.92
CA GLY A 506 -5.68 15.67 -52.46
C GLY A 506 -4.46 15.11 -51.71
N SER A 507 -3.68 14.24 -52.36
CA SER A 507 -2.40 13.72 -51.85
C SER A 507 -1.31 14.79 -51.76
N ALA A 508 -1.19 15.67 -52.76
CA ALA A 508 -0.19 16.74 -52.74
C ALA A 508 -0.47 17.76 -51.61
N ILE A 509 -1.75 18.07 -51.38
CA ILE A 509 -2.21 18.90 -50.26
C ILE A 509 -1.88 18.25 -48.92
N LEU A 510 -2.12 16.94 -48.79
CA LEU A 510 -1.82 16.22 -47.56
C LEU A 510 -0.31 16.18 -47.27
N VAL A 511 0.53 15.94 -48.29
CA VAL A 511 1.99 15.93 -48.14
C VAL A 511 2.51 17.30 -47.71
N ALA A 512 2.05 18.38 -48.34
CA ALA A 512 2.42 19.73 -47.95
C ALA A 512 1.95 20.06 -46.51
N LEU A 513 0.75 19.61 -46.13
CA LEU A 513 0.19 19.81 -44.78
C LEU A 513 1.01 19.08 -43.71
N ILE A 514 1.41 17.84 -43.96
CA ILE A 514 2.26 17.05 -43.06
C ILE A 514 3.63 17.72 -42.92
N ALA A 515 4.25 18.14 -44.02
CA ALA A 515 5.56 18.78 -44.00
C ALA A 515 5.55 20.11 -43.24
N GLY A 516 4.58 20.99 -43.52
CA GLY A 516 4.43 22.27 -42.83
C GLY A 516 4.15 22.11 -41.33
N SER A 517 3.23 21.21 -40.98
CA SER A 517 2.82 20.99 -39.59
C SER A 517 3.90 20.29 -38.76
N GLY A 518 4.61 19.33 -39.35
CA GLY A 518 5.72 18.64 -38.69
C GLY A 518 6.89 19.58 -38.38
N ALA A 519 7.30 20.41 -39.36
CA ALA A 519 8.35 21.39 -39.17
C ALA A 519 7.97 22.45 -38.12
N ALA A 520 6.73 22.92 -38.13
CA ALA A 520 6.23 23.88 -37.17
C ALA A 520 6.16 23.31 -35.74
N ALA A 521 5.79 22.03 -35.56
CA ALA A 521 5.75 21.38 -34.25
C ALA A 521 7.15 21.31 -33.61
N VAL A 522 8.17 20.96 -34.41
CA VAL A 522 9.57 20.91 -33.94
C VAL A 522 10.07 22.31 -33.57
N ALA A 523 9.84 23.30 -34.44
CA ALA A 523 10.22 24.68 -34.17
C ALA A 523 9.52 25.23 -32.91
N ASN A 524 8.25 24.89 -32.70
CA ASN A 524 7.48 25.31 -31.53
C ASN A 524 8.00 24.66 -30.24
N PHE A 525 8.41 23.39 -30.27
CA PHE A 525 9.05 22.74 -29.12
C PHE A 525 10.37 23.41 -28.75
N VAL A 526 11.23 23.66 -29.75
CA VAL A 526 12.55 24.28 -29.55
C VAL A 526 12.40 25.70 -29.01
N LEU A 527 11.54 26.53 -29.62
CA LEU A 527 11.28 27.89 -29.15
C LEU A 527 10.63 27.88 -27.77
N SER A 528 9.71 26.96 -27.50
CA SER A 528 9.11 26.84 -26.17
C SER A 528 10.17 26.52 -25.11
N LYS A 529 11.02 25.52 -25.36
CA LYS A 529 12.06 25.09 -24.41
C LYS A 529 13.16 26.13 -24.20
N TYR A 530 13.68 26.69 -25.28
CA TYR A 530 14.91 27.51 -25.26
C TYR A 530 14.67 29.01 -25.37
N PHE A 531 13.44 29.46 -25.61
CA PHE A 531 13.11 30.88 -25.67
C PHE A 531 11.93 31.26 -24.75
N SER A 532 10.82 30.53 -24.79
CA SER A 532 9.64 30.86 -23.97
C SER A 532 9.86 30.52 -22.49
N PHE A 533 10.35 29.31 -22.20
CA PHE A 533 10.57 28.78 -20.85
C PHE A 533 12.05 28.75 -20.43
N ALA A 534 12.95 29.29 -21.25
CA ALA A 534 14.39 29.25 -21.05
C ALA A 534 14.85 29.88 -19.72
N SER A 535 14.17 30.95 -19.30
CA SER A 535 14.47 31.69 -18.07
C SER A 535 14.05 30.96 -16.79
N GLY A 536 13.26 29.87 -16.91
CA GLY A 536 12.74 29.09 -15.79
C GLY A 536 13.28 27.65 -15.70
N ALA A 537 14.26 27.26 -16.53
CA ALA A 537 14.81 25.89 -16.59
C ALA A 537 15.98 25.66 -15.59
N ILE A 538 16.03 24.48 -14.98
CA ILE A 538 16.99 24.11 -13.90
C ILE A 538 18.17 23.26 -14.51
N LYS A 539 19.47 23.52 -14.24
CA LYS A 539 20.66 22.87 -14.90
C LYS A 539 21.71 22.19 -13.94
N PRO A 540 22.40 21.08 -14.34
CA PRO A 540 23.63 20.51 -13.70
C PRO A 540 24.90 20.28 -14.63
N GLU A 541 26.15 20.18 -14.09
CA GLU A 541 27.51 20.15 -14.74
C GLU A 541 28.22 18.74 -14.95
N MET A 542 29.26 18.59 -15.82
CA MET A 542 29.84 17.32 -16.43
C MET A 542 31.38 17.04 -16.26
N ASP A 543 31.89 15.81 -16.58
CA ASP A 543 33.33 15.54 -16.93
C ASP A 543 33.63 14.35 -17.93
N LYS A 544 34.78 14.35 -18.66
CA LYS A 544 35.08 13.66 -19.99
C LYS A 544 36.08 12.44 -20.02
N PRO A 545 36.11 11.58 -21.09
CA PRO A 545 37.06 10.45 -21.31
C PRO A 545 37.93 10.47 -22.62
N GLY A 546 38.90 9.53 -22.78
CA GLY A 546 39.80 9.41 -23.96
C GLY A 546 40.01 7.98 -24.55
N ILE A 547 39.51 7.80 -25.79
CA ILE A 547 40.04 7.20 -27.05
C ILE A 547 40.93 5.91 -27.06
N THR A 548 40.40 4.86 -27.72
CA THR A 548 41.04 3.68 -28.36
C THR A 548 41.52 3.98 -29.80
N PRO A 549 42.40 3.18 -30.46
CA PRO A 549 41.91 2.47 -31.69
C PRO A 549 42.68 1.20 -32.21
N SER A 550 41.93 0.39 -32.98
CA SER A 550 42.20 -0.38 -34.24
C SER A 550 43.57 -1.07 -34.46
N ALA A 551 43.73 -2.33 -34.85
CA ALA A 551 43.22 -3.15 -35.97
C ALA A 551 44.45 -3.68 -36.75
N GLY A 552 44.35 -4.88 -37.31
CA GLY A 552 45.27 -5.37 -38.33
C GLY A 552 44.72 -6.65 -38.95
N PRO A 553 44.69 -6.79 -40.29
CA PRO A 553 44.39 -8.06 -40.92
C PRO A 553 45.69 -8.84 -41.23
N MET A 554 45.74 -10.09 -40.82
CA MET A 554 46.38 -11.21 -41.53
C MET A 554 45.70 -12.51 -41.14
#